data_AF-A0A7K3Y8F8-F1
#
_entry.id   AF-A0A7K3Y8F8-F1
#
_cell.length_a   1.000
_cell.length_b   1.000
_cell.length_c   1.000
_cell.angle_alpha   90.00
_cell.angle_beta   90.00
_cell.angle_gamma   90.00
#
_symmetry.space_group_name_H-M   'P 1'
#
loop_
_entity.id
_entity.type
_entity.pdbx_description
1 polymer ?
#
loop_
_entity_poly.entity_id
_entity_poly.type
_entity_poly.pdbx_seq_one_letter_code
_entity_poly.pdbx_strand_id
1 'polypeptide(L)'
;MFERILFPTDFSGPSMKVLSYIPALREAGTREVVLVHVIDRKDVSLVASGGQAFLGTIPDQETEIQQQLRDQVQHKVIDARRAL
;
A
#
# COMPACT_ATOMS: atom_id res chain seq x y z
N MET A 1 -10.58 -19.00 -16.60
CA MET A 1 -10.41 -18.06 -15.47
C MET A 1 -8.92 -17.93 -15.16
N PHE A 2 -8.49 -16.83 -14.54
CA PHE A 2 -7.11 -16.60 -14.13
C PHE A 2 -6.78 -17.31 -12.80
N GLU A 3 -5.64 -18.00 -12.74
CA GLU A 3 -5.15 -18.67 -11.53
C GLU A 3 -4.50 -17.67 -10.55
N ARG A 4 -3.86 -16.62 -11.07
CA ARG A 4 -3.16 -15.59 -10.30
C ARG A 4 -3.63 -14.21 -10.74
N ILE A 5 -3.97 -13.36 -9.77
CA ILE A 5 -4.40 -11.98 -10.02
C ILE A 5 -3.54 -10.99 -9.24
N LEU A 6 -3.38 -9.79 -9.81
CA LEU A 6 -2.75 -8.65 -9.16
C LEU A 6 -3.82 -7.75 -8.56
N PHE A 7 -3.70 -7.42 -7.27
CA PHE A 7 -4.54 -6.45 -6.58
C PHE A 7 -3.70 -5.21 -6.23
N PRO A 8 -3.66 -4.20 -7.11
CA PRO A 8 -3.07 -2.90 -6.79
C PRO A 8 -3.99 -2.11 -5.86
N THR A 9 -3.45 -1.53 -4.80
CA THR A 9 -4.21 -0.71 -3.86
C THR A 9 -3.40 0.47 -3.34
N ASP A 10 -4.03 1.63 -3.24
CA ASP A 10 -3.58 2.80 -2.46
C ASP A 10 -4.20 2.82 -1.05
N PHE A 11 -4.90 1.75 -0.67
CA PHE A 11 -5.73 1.59 0.54
C PHE A 11 -6.87 2.60 0.68
N SER A 12 -7.29 3.23 -0.41
CA SER A 12 -8.48 4.07 -0.42
C SER A 12 -9.77 3.22 -0.31
N GLY A 13 -10.87 3.83 0.15
CA GLY A 13 -12.17 3.15 0.20
C GLY A 13 -12.55 2.50 -1.14
N PRO A 14 -12.42 3.18 -2.30
CA PRO A 14 -12.69 2.59 -3.61
C PRO A 14 -11.78 1.40 -3.97
N SER A 15 -10.46 1.49 -3.73
CA SER A 15 -9.54 0.39 -4.09
C SER A 15 -9.80 -0.87 -3.25
N MET A 16 -10.25 -0.69 -2.01
CA MET A 16 -10.51 -1.79 -1.07
C MET A 16 -11.83 -2.53 -1.34
N LYS A 17 -12.72 -2.01 -2.20
CA LYS A 17 -13.97 -2.71 -2.57
C LYS A 17 -13.73 -4.06 -3.21
N VAL A 18 -12.57 -4.31 -3.80
CA VAL A 18 -12.27 -5.61 -4.43
C VAL A 18 -12.28 -6.77 -3.43
N LEU A 19 -12.04 -6.51 -2.14
CA LEU A 19 -12.01 -7.54 -1.10
C LEU A 19 -13.30 -8.36 -1.06
N SER A 20 -14.46 -7.73 -1.26
CA SER A 20 -15.76 -8.43 -1.28
C SER A 20 -15.96 -9.35 -2.49
N TYR A 21 -15.15 -9.17 -3.55
CA TYR A 21 -15.25 -9.96 -4.79
C TYR A 21 -14.26 -11.13 -4.82
N ILE A 22 -13.22 -11.13 -3.96
CA ILE A 22 -12.19 -12.18 -3.93
C ILE A 22 -12.80 -13.58 -3.71
N PRO A 23 -13.82 -13.78 -2.84
CA PRO A 23 -14.46 -15.09 -2.70
C PRO A 23 -15.07 -15.61 -4.01
N ALA A 24 -15.77 -14.75 -4.75
CA ALA A 24 -16.34 -15.13 -6.05
C ALA A 24 -15.26 -15.41 -7.10
N LEU A 25 -14.15 -14.66 -7.08
CA LEU A 25 -13.00 -14.92 -7.96
C LEU A 25 -12.34 -16.27 -7.62
N ARG A 26 -12.25 -16.62 -6.34
CA ARG A 26 -11.76 -17.93 -5.89
C ARG A 26 -12.66 -19.07 -6.38
N GLU A 27 -13.98 -18.92 -6.28
CA GLU A 27 -14.95 -19.92 -6.78
C GLU A 27 -14.82 -20.15 -8.28
N ALA A 28 -14.56 -19.10 -9.05
CA ALA A 28 -14.44 -19.22 -10.49
C ALA A 28 -13.02 -19.62 -10.97
N GLY A 29 -12.02 -19.73 -10.08
CA GLY A 29 -10.74 -20.39 -10.37
C GLY A 29 -9.47 -19.71 -9.87
N THR A 30 -9.56 -18.53 -9.24
CA THR A 30 -8.38 -17.84 -8.69
C THR A 30 -7.78 -18.60 -7.50
N ARG A 31 -6.47 -18.80 -7.51
CA ARG A 31 -5.68 -19.48 -6.47
C ARG A 31 -4.73 -18.56 -5.73
N GLU A 32 -4.24 -17.51 -6.41
CA GLU A 32 -3.30 -16.57 -5.84
C GLU A 32 -3.73 -15.12 -6.08
N VAL A 33 -3.65 -14.29 -5.04
CA VAL A 33 -3.85 -12.85 -5.11
C VAL A 33 -2.57 -12.17 -4.64
N VAL A 34 -1.95 -11.41 -5.52
CA VAL A 34 -0.75 -10.62 -5.20
C VAL A 34 -1.19 -9.19 -4.88
N LEU A 35 -1.16 -8.81 -3.61
CA LEU A 35 -1.46 -7.45 -3.18
C LEU A 35 -0.22 -6.56 -3.38
N VAL A 36 -0.39 -5.44 -4.08
CA VAL A 36 0.69 -4.47 -4.33
C VAL A 36 0.25 -3.07 -3.93
N HIS A 37 1.12 -2.39 -3.19
CA HIS A 37 1.02 -0.97 -2.92
C HIS A 37 2.29 -0.28 -3.43
N VAL A 38 2.11 0.88 -4.07
CA VAL A 38 3.23 1.69 -4.58
C VAL A 38 3.37 2.91 -3.68
N ILE A 39 4.55 3.08 -3.10
CA ILE A 39 4.91 4.27 -2.32
C ILE A 39 5.47 5.31 -3.30
N ASP A 40 4.78 6.44 -3.48
CA ASP A 40 5.30 7.55 -4.29
C ASP A 40 6.33 8.35 -3.48
N ARG A 41 7.40 8.81 -4.13
CA ARG A 41 8.37 9.73 -3.52
C ARG A 41 7.70 11.04 -3.09
N LYS A 42 6.60 11.43 -3.74
CA LYS A 42 5.80 12.59 -3.33
C LYS A 42 5.19 12.41 -1.95
N ASP A 43 4.78 11.20 -1.58
CA ASP A 43 4.23 10.92 -0.25
C ASP A 43 5.31 11.13 0.83
N VAL A 44 6.55 10.74 0.52
CA VAL A 44 7.72 11.00 1.39
C VAL A 44 7.97 12.52 1.54
N SER A 45 7.89 13.26 0.44
CA SER A 45 8.08 14.72 0.43
C SER A 45 6.96 15.46 1.17
N LEU A 46 5.71 14.98 1.12
CA LEU A 46 4.59 15.60 1.81
C LEU A 46 4.70 15.44 3.32
N VAL A 47 5.10 14.25 3.80
CA VAL A 47 5.36 14.02 5.23
C VAL A 47 6.54 14.88 5.71
N ALA A 48 7.59 15.04 4.90
CA ALA A 48 8.71 15.94 5.19
C ALA A 48 8.31 17.44 5.18
N SER A 49 7.29 17.79 4.40
CA SER A 49 6.81 19.18 4.26
C SER A 49 5.95 19.69 5.41
N GLY A 50 5.63 18.84 6.39
CA GLY A 50 4.95 19.22 7.64
C GLY A 50 5.76 20.17 8.57
N GLY A 51 6.93 20.64 8.15
CA GLY A 51 7.64 21.72 8.85
C GLY A 51 9.08 22.00 8.41
N GLN A 52 9.76 21.09 7.69
CA GLN A 52 11.21 21.24 7.45
C GLN A 52 11.65 21.28 5.97
N ALA A 53 10.78 20.93 5.02
CA ALA A 53 11.16 20.87 3.60
C ALA A 53 11.43 22.23 2.89
N PHE A 54 11.29 23.37 3.57
CA PHE A 54 11.64 24.68 2.98
C PHE A 54 13.15 24.98 3.03
N LEU A 55 13.92 24.23 3.83
CA LEU A 55 15.35 24.45 4.02
C LEU A 55 16.04 23.11 3.76
N GLY A 56 16.63 22.93 2.57
CA GLY A 56 17.16 21.64 2.11
C GLY A 56 17.92 20.87 3.20
N THR A 57 17.42 19.70 3.60
CA THR A 57 17.99 18.91 4.68
C THR A 57 18.53 17.56 4.20
N ILE A 58 19.81 17.37 4.52
CA ILE A 58 20.49 16.19 5.07
C ILE A 58 19.90 14.79 4.74
N PRO A 59 20.67 13.89 4.09
CA PRO A 59 20.26 12.54 3.67
C PRO A 59 19.67 11.60 4.74
N ASP A 60 19.98 11.81 6.03
CA ASP A 60 19.59 10.87 7.11
C ASP A 60 18.09 10.91 7.46
N GLN A 61 17.41 12.05 7.33
CA GLN A 61 15.99 12.19 7.70
C GLN A 61 15.03 11.52 6.70
N GLU A 62 15.41 11.45 5.42
CA GLU A 62 14.59 10.78 4.39
C GLU A 62 14.42 9.28 4.69
N THR A 63 15.43 8.66 5.30
CA THR A 63 15.44 7.23 5.61
C THR A 63 14.43 6.90 6.72
N GLU A 64 14.33 7.74 7.76
CA GLU A 64 13.38 7.55 8.86
C GLU A 64 11.93 7.73 8.40
N ILE A 65 11.66 8.76 7.59
CA ILE A 65 10.32 9.01 7.02
C ILE A 65 9.91 7.86 6.10
N GLN A 66 10.83 7.38 5.26
CA GLN A 66 10.58 6.20 4.43
C GLN A 66 10.31 4.95 5.26
N GLN A 67 11.04 4.75 6.36
CA GLN A 67 10.84 3.61 7.23
C GLN A 67 9.46 3.65 7.89
N GLN A 68 9.06 4.79 8.44
CA GLN A 68 7.73 4.97 9.02
C GLN A 68 6.61 4.73 8.02
N LEU A 69 6.77 5.22 6.78
CA LEU A 69 5.79 5.01 5.72
C LEU A 69 5.70 3.52 5.34
N ARG A 70 6.84 2.81 5.28
CA ARG A 70 6.87 1.35 5.06
C ARG A 70 6.15 0.60 6.18
N ASP A 71 6.38 0.97 7.43
CA ASP A 71 5.75 0.31 8.59
C ASP A 71 4.22 0.51 8.57
N GLN A 72 3.75 1.71 8.23
CA GLN A 72 2.32 1.99 8.04
C GLN A 72 1.71 1.16 6.91
N VAL A 73 2.40 1.06 5.76
CA VAL A 73 1.95 0.24 4.64
C VAL A 73 1.90 -1.24 5.04
N GLN A 74 2.92 -1.75 5.75
CA GLN A 74 2.93 -3.13 6.26
C GLN A 74 1.72 -3.43 7.14
N HIS A 75 1.35 -2.50 8.04
CA HIS A 75 0.17 -2.66 8.87
C HIS A 75 -1.11 -2.82 8.02
N LYS A 76 -1.30 -1.94 7.02
CA LYS A 76 -2.45 -2.00 6.12
C LYS A 76 -2.47 -3.27 5.26
N VAL A 77 -1.31 -3.79 4.85
CA VAL A 77 -1.21 -5.08 4.14
C VAL A 77 -1.69 -6.23 5.02
N ILE A 78 -1.31 -6.23 6.30
CA ILE A 78 -1.75 -7.25 7.26
C ILE A 78 -3.27 -7.17 7.46
N ASP A 79 -3.82 -5.97 7.60
CA ASP A 79 -5.27 -5.77 7.76
C ASP A 79 -6.04 -6.22 6.51
N ALA A 80 -5.56 -5.87 5.32
CA ALA A 80 -6.15 -6.33 4.06
C ALA A 80 -6.13 -7.86 3.96
N ARG A 81 -5.05 -8.52 4.40
CA ARG A 81 -4.95 -9.98 4.44
C ARG A 81 -5.92 -10.59 5.45
N ARG A 82 -6.16 -9.95 6.60
CA ARG A 82 -7.11 -10.44 7.62
C ARG A 82 -8.57 -10.31 7.19
N ALA A 83 -8.87 -9.42 6.25
CA ALA A 83 -10.20 -9.22 5.71
C ALA A 83 -10.57 -10.19 4.56
N LEU A 84 -9.62 -11.00 4.10
CA LEU A 84 -9.78 -12.06 3.10
C LEU A 84 -10.04 -13.42 3.78
#